data_AF-A0A1S7Q7A1-F1
#
_entry.id   AF-A0A1S7Q7A1-F1
#
_cell.length_a   1.000
_cell.length_b   1.000
_cell.length_c   1.000
_cell.angle_alpha   90.00
_cell.angle_beta   90.00
_cell.angle_gamma   90.00
#
_symmetry.space_group_name_H-M   'P 1'
#
loop_
_entity.id
_entity.type
_entity.pdbx_description
1 polymer ?
#
loop_
_entity_poly.entity_id
_entity_poly.type
_entity_poly.pdbx_seq_one_letter_code
_entity_poly.pdbx_strand_id
1 'polypeptide(L)'
;MALLALPALLLTMASTSENASASATSGVCEREIQSAARKYGVPEGILYSVGLTETGRKGRLDPNAMNIEGKPVFASSTEEALTTFEAAKRNGAKLIDLGCMQINHYFHGENFASAREMFDPRRNVEYAAMFLRNLHNRHETWTMAVARYHAGPNNDPAQKKYVCRVIANLVATGYGKWTANAKNFCDG
;
A
#
# COMPACT_ATOMS: atom_id res chain seq x y z
N MET A 1 -17.46 -12.09 -76.54
CA MET A 1 -16.51 -12.08 -75.41
C MET A 1 -16.75 -10.78 -74.64
N ALA A 2 -17.63 -10.79 -73.65
CA ALA A 2 -17.98 -9.60 -72.86
C ALA A 2 -17.33 -9.73 -71.47
N LEU A 3 -16.41 -8.83 -71.13
CA LEU A 3 -15.81 -8.75 -69.80
C LEU A 3 -16.75 -8.01 -68.85
N LEU A 4 -17.16 -8.66 -67.76
CA LEU A 4 -17.83 -8.04 -66.63
C LEU A 4 -16.76 -7.60 -65.60
N ALA A 5 -16.68 -6.30 -65.35
CA ALA A 5 -15.85 -5.73 -64.29
C ALA A 5 -16.67 -5.63 -62.99
N LEU A 6 -16.20 -6.26 -61.90
CA LEU A 6 -16.74 -6.05 -60.55
C LEU A 6 -16.01 -4.87 -59.88
N PRO A 7 -16.72 -3.98 -59.15
CA PRO A 7 -16.07 -2.99 -58.30
C PRO A 7 -15.74 -3.61 -56.93
N ALA A 8 -14.46 -3.57 -56.54
CA ALA A 8 -14.02 -3.95 -55.20
C ALA A 8 -14.31 -2.81 -54.22
N LEU A 9 -15.18 -3.09 -53.24
CA LEU A 9 -15.53 -2.17 -52.16
C LEU A 9 -14.45 -2.22 -51.08
N LEU A 10 -13.63 -1.17 -50.97
CA LEU A 10 -12.63 -1.00 -49.91
C LEU A 10 -13.30 -0.42 -48.65
N LEU A 11 -13.51 -1.26 -47.63
CA LEU A 11 -13.88 -0.84 -46.28
C LEU A 11 -12.62 -0.40 -45.53
N THR A 12 -12.49 0.88 -45.21
CA THR A 12 -11.47 1.41 -44.31
C THR A 12 -11.87 1.16 -42.86
N MET A 13 -11.16 0.26 -42.18
CA MET A 13 -11.28 0.04 -40.74
C MET A 13 -10.52 1.15 -40.00
N ALA A 14 -11.25 2.11 -39.41
CA ALA A 14 -10.68 3.07 -38.47
C ALA A 14 -10.52 2.39 -37.11
N SER A 15 -9.29 2.07 -36.72
CA SER A 15 -8.97 1.58 -35.38
C SER A 15 -8.73 2.76 -34.44
N THR A 16 -9.73 3.13 -33.64
CA THR A 16 -9.54 4.05 -32.51
C THR A 16 -9.03 3.25 -31.31
N SER A 17 -7.72 3.33 -31.06
CA SER A 17 -7.11 2.82 -29.82
C SER A 17 -7.07 3.93 -28.77
N GLU A 18 -8.12 4.04 -27.97
CA GLU A 18 -8.15 4.91 -26.79
C GLU A 18 -8.57 4.11 -25.56
N ASN A 19 -7.59 3.81 -24.70
CA ASN A 19 -7.64 3.95 -23.22
C ASN A 19 -6.54 3.10 -22.54
N ALA A 20 -5.34 3.68 -22.43
CA ALA A 20 -4.24 3.11 -21.65
C ALA A 20 -3.91 3.92 -20.38
N SER A 21 -4.89 4.61 -19.78
CA SER A 21 -4.64 5.51 -18.63
C SER A 21 -5.07 4.97 -17.26
N ALA A 22 -5.71 3.80 -17.17
CA ALA A 22 -6.15 3.24 -15.88
C ALA A 22 -5.15 2.27 -15.22
N SER A 23 -4.10 1.85 -15.94
CA SER A 23 -3.16 0.80 -15.48
C SER A 23 -1.84 1.35 -14.91
N ALA A 24 -1.57 2.66 -14.99
CA ALA A 24 -0.29 3.23 -14.56
C ALA A 24 -0.21 3.45 -13.03
N THR A 25 -1.35 3.72 -12.37
CA THR A 25 -1.46 3.87 -10.91
C THR A 25 -1.49 2.52 -10.19
N SER A 26 -2.02 1.46 -10.82
CA SER A 26 -1.91 0.10 -10.31
C SER A 26 -0.45 -0.35 -10.41
N GLY A 27 0.23 -0.55 -9.28
CA GLY A 27 1.61 -1.03 -9.26
C GLY A 27 2.65 0.00 -8.81
N VAL A 28 2.31 1.28 -8.63
CA VAL A 28 3.32 2.27 -8.21
C VAL A 28 3.81 2.00 -6.79
N CYS A 29 2.89 1.71 -5.86
CA CYS A 29 3.25 1.36 -4.49
C CYS A 29 4.09 0.07 -4.46
N GLU A 30 3.73 -0.92 -5.27
CA GLU A 30 4.41 -2.21 -5.37
C GLU A 30 5.85 -2.05 -5.89
N ARG A 31 6.07 -1.20 -6.91
CA ARG A 31 7.42 -0.90 -7.40
C ARG A 31 8.28 -0.23 -6.33
N GLU A 32 7.72 0.72 -5.61
CA GLU A 32 8.44 1.40 -4.53
C GLU A 32 8.71 0.47 -3.34
N ILE A 33 7.81 -0.50 -3.06
CA ILE A 33 8.04 -1.55 -2.06
C ILE A 33 9.24 -2.39 -2.45
N GLN A 34 9.31 -2.83 -3.71
CA GLN A 34 10.43 -3.62 -4.21
C GLN A 34 11.77 -2.85 -4.06
N SER A 35 11.76 -1.56 -4.41
CA SER A 35 12.92 -0.68 -4.32
C SER A 35 13.36 -0.46 -2.87
N ALA A 36 12.44 -0.08 -1.99
CA ALA A 36 12.71 0.21 -0.60
C ALA A 36 13.11 -1.05 0.19
N ALA A 37 12.47 -2.20 -0.08
CA ALA A 37 12.83 -3.48 0.52
C ALA A 37 14.31 -3.80 0.31
N ARG A 38 14.79 -3.67 -0.93
CA ARG A 38 16.22 -3.83 -1.25
C ARG A 38 17.09 -2.79 -0.56
N LYS A 39 16.71 -1.52 -0.62
CA LYS A 39 17.47 -0.40 -0.05
C LYS A 39 17.70 -0.53 1.46
N TYR A 40 16.69 -0.95 2.21
CA TYR A 40 16.73 -1.04 3.68
C TYR A 40 16.97 -2.47 4.20
N GLY A 41 17.13 -3.45 3.30
CA GLY A 41 17.32 -4.86 3.65
C GLY A 41 16.14 -5.43 4.44
N VAL A 42 14.91 -5.04 4.08
CA VAL A 42 13.67 -5.60 4.59
C VAL A 42 13.22 -6.69 3.61
N PRO A 43 12.81 -7.89 4.07
CA PRO A 43 12.23 -8.88 3.17
C PRO A 43 11.01 -8.30 2.45
N GLU A 44 11.04 -8.33 1.11
CA GLU A 44 10.00 -7.72 0.27
C GLU A 44 8.60 -8.20 0.63
N GLY A 45 8.44 -9.52 0.81
CA GLY A 45 7.17 -10.11 1.20
C GLY A 45 6.64 -9.58 2.53
N ILE A 46 7.52 -9.24 3.48
CA ILE A 46 7.11 -8.66 4.77
C ILE A 46 6.62 -7.24 4.55
N LEU A 47 7.38 -6.39 3.86
CA LEU A 47 7.00 -5.01 3.59
C LEU A 47 5.69 -4.94 2.78
N TYR A 48 5.54 -5.80 1.77
CA TYR A 48 4.33 -5.91 0.98
C TYR A 48 3.12 -6.34 1.84
N SER A 49 3.30 -7.36 2.68
CA SER A 49 2.22 -7.86 3.54
C SER A 49 1.81 -6.89 4.65
N VAL A 50 2.74 -6.06 5.12
CA VAL A 50 2.44 -4.91 5.99
C VAL A 50 1.54 -3.92 5.25
N GLY A 51 1.93 -3.46 4.05
CA GLY A 51 1.10 -2.54 3.25
C GLY A 51 -0.31 -3.08 2.96
N LEU A 52 -0.43 -4.37 2.63
CA LEU A 52 -1.74 -5.01 2.43
C LEU A 52 -2.57 -5.09 3.71
N THR A 53 -1.92 -5.24 4.86
CA THR A 53 -2.62 -5.28 6.15
C THR A 53 -3.16 -3.90 6.52
N GLU A 54 -2.39 -2.85 6.22
CA GLU A 54 -2.78 -1.46 6.47
C GLU A 54 -3.94 -1.00 5.58
N THR A 55 -3.95 -1.39 4.31
CA THR A 55 -4.99 -0.98 3.34
C THR A 55 -6.33 -1.73 3.50
N GLY A 56 -6.38 -2.73 4.37
CA GLY A 56 -7.61 -3.42 4.77
C GLY A 56 -8.28 -4.25 3.67
N ARG A 57 -9.63 -4.29 3.65
CA ARG A 57 -10.43 -5.29 2.90
C ARG A 57 -10.37 -5.19 1.37
N LYS A 58 -9.75 -4.14 0.82
CA LYS A 58 -9.64 -3.98 -0.65
C LYS A 58 -8.41 -4.66 -1.24
N GLY A 59 -7.45 -5.09 -0.40
CA GLY A 59 -6.29 -5.88 -0.83
C GLY A 59 -5.43 -5.21 -1.90
N ARG A 60 -5.49 -3.87 -2.02
CA ARG A 60 -4.78 -3.10 -3.04
C ARG A 60 -4.14 -1.89 -2.39
N LEU A 61 -2.88 -1.68 -2.72
CA LEU A 61 -2.15 -0.49 -2.33
C LEU A 61 -2.58 0.69 -3.20
N ASP A 62 -2.73 1.86 -2.59
CA ASP A 62 -3.16 3.06 -3.30
C ASP A 62 -2.41 4.26 -2.75
N PRO A 63 -1.69 5.03 -3.59
CA PRO A 63 -0.92 6.17 -3.13
C PRO A 63 -1.79 7.32 -2.62
N ASN A 64 -3.09 7.33 -2.97
CA ASN A 64 -4.04 8.36 -2.55
C ASN A 64 -5.07 7.83 -1.53
N ALA A 65 -4.85 6.64 -0.97
CA ALA A 65 -5.65 6.14 0.14
C ALA A 65 -5.40 6.94 1.41
N MET A 66 -6.47 7.14 2.17
CA MET A 66 -6.44 7.69 3.51
C MET A 66 -7.27 6.85 4.45
N ASN A 67 -6.91 6.87 5.73
CA ASN A 67 -7.79 6.46 6.80
C ASN A 67 -7.94 7.64 7.76
N ILE A 68 -9.15 8.17 7.91
CA ILE A 68 -9.45 9.32 8.78
C ILE A 68 -10.23 8.79 9.98
N GLU A 69 -9.59 8.72 11.15
CA GLU A 69 -10.22 8.28 12.41
C GLU A 69 -10.93 6.92 12.28
N GLY A 70 -10.32 5.98 11.55
CA GLY A 70 -10.85 4.64 11.29
C GLY A 70 -11.77 4.54 10.06
N LYS A 71 -12.02 5.64 9.34
CA LYS A 71 -12.85 5.65 8.13
C LYS A 71 -11.97 5.66 6.87
N PRO A 72 -12.03 4.62 6.03
CA PRO A 72 -11.25 4.58 4.79
C PRO A 72 -11.82 5.56 3.76
N VAL A 73 -10.93 6.33 3.12
CA VAL A 73 -11.24 7.28 2.05
C VAL A 73 -10.26 7.05 0.89
N PHE A 74 -10.76 7.07 -0.33
CA PHE A 74 -9.96 6.83 -1.54
C PHE A 74 -10.19 7.99 -2.49
N ALA A 75 -9.18 8.84 -2.63
CA ALA A 75 -9.23 9.96 -3.56
C ALA A 75 -8.78 9.53 -4.97
N SER A 76 -9.33 10.18 -5.99
CA SER A 76 -8.99 9.91 -7.40
C SER A 76 -7.64 10.50 -7.81
N SER A 77 -7.15 11.50 -7.07
CA SER A 77 -5.87 12.18 -7.30
C SER A 77 -5.21 12.61 -5.99
N THR A 78 -3.92 12.96 -6.06
CA THR A 78 -3.18 13.49 -4.91
C THR A 78 -3.73 14.86 -4.48
N GLU A 79 -4.21 15.68 -5.42
CA GLU A 79 -4.81 16.99 -5.15
C GLU A 79 -6.13 16.85 -4.37
N GLU A 80 -6.97 15.88 -4.74
CA GLU A 80 -8.19 15.56 -3.99
C GLU A 80 -7.86 15.00 -2.60
N ALA A 81 -6.85 14.13 -2.51
CA ALA A 81 -6.39 13.58 -1.24
C ALA A 81 -5.91 14.69 -0.28
N LEU A 82 -5.12 15.63 -0.78
CA LEU A 82 -4.65 16.79 -0.01
C LEU A 82 -5.80 17.70 0.44
N THR A 83 -6.74 17.99 -0.46
CA THR A 83 -7.91 18.81 -0.12
C THR A 83 -8.74 18.16 1.00
N THR A 84 -8.92 16.84 0.90
CA THR A 84 -9.65 16.03 1.88
C THR A 84 -8.92 15.98 3.22
N PHE A 85 -7.60 15.76 3.20
CA PHE A 85 -6.74 15.76 4.37
C PHE A 85 -6.81 17.10 5.12
N GLU A 86 -6.65 18.22 4.40
CA GLU A 86 -6.72 19.56 5.01
C GLU A 86 -8.11 19.85 5.59
N ALA A 87 -9.18 19.43 4.90
CA ALA A 87 -10.54 19.55 5.43
C ALA A 87 -10.73 18.73 6.71
N ALA A 88 -10.24 17.49 6.75
CA ALA A 88 -10.30 16.62 7.91
C ALA A 88 -9.55 17.23 9.12
N LYS A 89 -8.34 17.76 8.90
CA LYS A 89 -7.56 18.45 9.94
C LYS A 89 -8.26 19.69 10.46
N ARG A 90 -8.81 20.54 9.57
CA ARG A 90 -9.59 21.72 9.99
C ARG A 90 -10.81 21.33 10.83
N ASN A 91 -11.40 20.17 10.56
CA ASN A 91 -12.52 19.63 11.33
C ASN A 91 -12.09 18.89 12.61
N GLY A 92 -10.80 18.93 12.97
CA GLY A 92 -10.28 18.41 14.23
C GLY A 92 -9.82 16.95 14.20
N ALA A 93 -9.82 16.27 13.04
CA ALA A 93 -9.26 14.93 12.93
C ALA A 93 -7.75 14.96 13.23
N LYS A 94 -7.28 14.04 14.05
CA LYS A 94 -5.88 13.93 14.45
C LYS A 94 -5.24 12.70 13.81
N LEU A 95 -5.89 11.56 13.92
CA LEU A 95 -5.38 10.28 13.44
C LEU A 95 -5.78 10.11 11.97
N ILE A 96 -4.84 10.44 11.09
CA ILE A 96 -5.02 10.32 9.65
C ILE A 96 -3.85 9.55 9.06
N ASP A 97 -4.11 8.39 8.48
CA ASP A 97 -3.10 7.56 7.81
C ASP A 97 -3.09 7.83 6.32
N LEU A 98 -1.90 7.92 5.71
CA LEU A 98 -1.74 8.41 4.34
C LEU A 98 -0.97 7.42 3.45
N GLY A 99 -1.45 7.25 2.22
CA GLY A 99 -0.74 6.67 1.09
C GLY A 99 -0.53 5.15 1.16
N CYS A 100 0.43 4.67 0.36
CA CYS A 100 0.69 3.26 0.10
C CYS A 100 0.82 2.40 1.37
N MET A 101 1.50 2.93 2.39
CA MET A 101 1.83 2.24 3.63
C MET A 101 1.04 2.76 4.84
N GLN A 102 0.02 3.59 4.59
CA GLN A 102 -0.86 4.20 5.61
C GLN A 102 -0.05 4.78 6.78
N ILE A 103 0.88 5.69 6.47
CA ILE A 103 1.70 6.34 7.49
C ILE A 103 0.85 7.36 8.23
N ASN A 104 0.72 7.20 9.55
CA ASN A 104 -0.06 8.11 10.38
C ASN A 104 0.59 9.50 10.49
N HIS A 105 -0.10 10.54 10.03
CA HIS A 105 0.38 11.92 10.03
C HIS A 105 0.65 12.46 11.45
N TYR A 106 -0.18 12.10 12.45
CA TYR A 106 0.01 12.60 13.82
C TYR A 106 1.32 12.11 14.45
N PHE A 107 1.69 10.85 14.23
CA PHE A 107 2.90 10.27 14.82
C PHE A 107 4.16 10.47 13.99
N HIS A 108 4.03 10.54 12.67
CA HIS A 108 5.19 10.47 11.77
C HIS A 108 5.36 11.68 10.85
N GLY A 109 4.38 12.58 10.79
CA GLY A 109 4.35 13.69 9.84
C GLY A 109 5.56 14.63 9.91
N GLU A 110 6.19 14.78 11.08
CA GLU A 110 7.40 15.58 11.27
C GLU A 110 8.63 15.05 10.50
N ASN A 111 8.60 13.79 10.06
CA ASN A 111 9.69 13.19 9.26
C ASN A 111 9.56 13.51 7.76
N PHE A 112 8.54 14.29 7.39
CA PHE A 112 8.25 14.69 6.02
C PHE A 112 8.20 16.22 5.95
N ALA A 113 8.60 16.78 4.81
CA ALA A 113 8.52 18.21 4.55
C ALA A 113 7.08 18.72 4.44
N SER A 114 6.12 17.85 4.07
CA SER A 114 4.70 18.17 3.98
C SER A 114 3.82 16.92 3.87
N ALA A 115 2.51 17.09 4.03
CA ALA A 115 1.53 16.03 3.72
C ALA A 115 1.58 15.59 2.25
N ARG A 116 1.95 16.48 1.32
CA ARG A 116 2.14 16.11 -0.10
C ARG A 116 3.28 15.11 -0.25
N GLU A 117 4.37 15.27 0.50
CA GLU A 117 5.46 14.30 0.49
C GLU A 117 5.03 12.96 1.11
N MET A 118 4.12 12.95 2.08
CA MET A 118 3.55 11.72 2.62
C MET A 118 2.69 10.95 1.61
N PHE A 119 2.11 11.62 0.61
CA PHE A 119 1.41 10.97 -0.52
C PHE A 119 2.35 10.58 -1.67
N ASP A 120 3.61 11.04 -1.69
CA ASP A 120 4.58 10.58 -2.68
C ASP A 120 4.88 9.09 -2.44
N PRO A 121 4.61 8.20 -3.42
CA PRO A 121 4.71 6.75 -3.21
C PRO A 121 6.11 6.33 -2.75
N ARG A 122 7.15 6.94 -3.32
CA ARG A 122 8.54 6.60 -3.00
C ARG A 122 8.87 7.00 -1.58
N ARG A 123 8.58 8.25 -1.18
CA ARG A 123 8.87 8.75 0.17
C ARG A 123 8.06 8.01 1.23
N ASN A 124 6.78 7.76 0.97
CA ASN A 124 5.90 7.01 1.86
C ASN A 124 6.45 5.60 2.14
N VAL A 125 6.82 4.87 1.08
CA VAL A 125 7.28 3.49 1.20
C VAL A 125 8.72 3.40 1.74
N GLU A 126 9.61 4.31 1.32
CA GLU A 126 10.97 4.38 1.88
C GLU A 126 10.94 4.63 3.39
N TYR A 127 10.06 5.53 3.86
CA TYR A 127 9.88 5.78 5.29
C TYR A 127 9.38 4.53 6.03
N ALA A 128 8.37 3.85 5.49
CA ALA A 128 7.85 2.61 6.07
C ALA A 128 8.94 1.52 6.19
N ALA A 129 9.72 1.32 5.14
CA ALA A 129 10.81 0.35 5.11
C ALA A 129 11.91 0.68 6.12
N MET A 130 12.33 1.95 6.18
CA MET A 130 13.28 2.44 7.16
C MET A 130 12.77 2.23 8.59
N PHE A 131 11.51 2.59 8.86
CA PHE A 131 10.90 2.45 10.18
C PHE A 131 10.83 0.98 10.61
N LEU A 132 10.37 0.09 9.72
CA LEU A 132 10.33 -1.34 9.99
C LEU A 132 11.72 -1.94 10.21
N ARG A 133 12.73 -1.48 9.46
CA ARG A 133 14.12 -1.88 9.69
C ARG A 133 14.64 -1.43 11.06
N ASN A 134 14.30 -0.21 11.47
CA ASN A 134 14.67 0.30 12.80
C ASN A 134 13.98 -0.48 13.93
N LEU A 135 12.74 -0.92 13.73
CA LEU A 135 12.05 -1.81 14.66
C LEU A 135 12.72 -3.18 14.73
N HIS A 136 13.10 -3.75 13.59
CA HIS A 136 13.86 -5.00 13.54
C HIS A 136 15.21 -4.89 14.26
N ASN A 137 15.96 -3.81 14.06
CA ASN A 137 17.24 -3.62 14.74
C ASN A 137 17.09 -3.51 16.27
N ARG A 138 15.93 -3.07 16.78
CA ARG A 138 15.64 -2.98 18.23
C ARG A 138 15.08 -4.26 18.86
N HIS A 139 14.44 -5.12 18.06
CA HIS A 139 13.69 -6.28 18.56
C HIS A 139 14.10 -7.62 17.91
N GLU A 140 15.14 -7.60 17.07
CA GLU A 140 15.87 -8.70 16.41
C GLU A 140 15.07 -9.60 15.47
N THR A 141 13.74 -9.69 15.63
CA THR A 141 12.88 -10.54 14.81
C THR A 141 11.92 -9.71 13.98
N TRP A 142 11.67 -10.15 12.75
CA TRP A 142 10.67 -9.51 11.90
C TRP A 142 9.26 -9.60 12.46
N THR A 143 8.91 -10.67 13.16
CA THR A 143 7.60 -10.81 13.82
C THR A 143 7.38 -9.70 14.84
N MET A 144 8.37 -9.41 15.69
CA MET A 144 8.25 -8.32 16.66
C MET A 144 8.29 -6.95 16.00
N ALA A 145 9.11 -6.78 14.95
CA ALA A 145 9.12 -5.55 14.17
C ALA A 145 7.75 -5.24 13.56
N VAL A 146 7.11 -6.26 12.95
CA VAL A 146 5.76 -6.18 12.39
C VAL A 146 4.73 -5.86 13.47
N ALA A 147 4.77 -6.54 14.62
CA ALA A 147 3.87 -6.25 15.74
C ALA A 147 3.96 -4.77 16.18
N ARG A 148 5.19 -4.24 16.25
CA ARG A 148 5.45 -2.86 16.70
C ARG A 148 5.22 -1.80 15.63
N TYR A 149 5.09 -2.18 14.35
CA TYR A 149 4.79 -1.24 13.27
C TYR A 149 3.42 -0.61 13.45
N HIS A 150 2.41 -1.41 13.79
CA HIS A 150 1.02 -0.96 13.93
C HIS A 150 0.65 -0.50 15.34
N ALA A 151 1.24 -1.11 16.37
CA ALA A 151 0.88 -0.84 17.76
C ALA A 151 2.11 -0.60 18.62
N GLY A 152 2.09 0.49 19.40
CA GLY A 152 3.10 0.80 20.40
C GLY A 152 3.24 -0.27 21.49
N PRO A 153 4.23 -0.16 22.39
CA PRO A 153 4.44 -1.14 23.44
C PRO A 153 3.20 -1.34 24.32
N ASN A 154 2.96 -2.58 24.76
CA ASN A 154 1.91 -2.99 25.73
C ASN A 154 0.48 -3.15 25.18
N ASN A 155 0.30 -3.51 23.91
CA ASN A 155 -1.00 -3.89 23.33
C ASN A 155 -0.96 -5.25 22.64
N ASP A 156 -0.71 -6.29 23.44
CA ASP A 156 -0.47 -7.65 22.96
C ASP A 156 -1.64 -8.23 22.14
N PRO A 157 -2.93 -8.03 22.49
CA PRO A 157 -4.04 -8.52 21.68
C PRO A 157 -4.10 -7.88 20.28
N ALA A 158 -3.88 -6.56 20.17
CA ALA A 158 -3.85 -5.89 18.87
C ALA A 158 -2.64 -6.34 18.04
N GLN A 159 -1.49 -6.50 18.69
CA GLN A 159 -0.25 -6.97 18.05
C GLN A 159 -0.40 -8.38 17.49
N LYS A 160 -0.96 -9.30 18.26
CA LYS A 160 -1.25 -10.67 17.81
C LYS A 160 -2.13 -10.67 16.57
N LYS A 161 -3.27 -9.97 16.64
CA LYS A 161 -4.22 -9.86 15.53
C LYS A 161 -3.57 -9.28 14.26
N TYR A 162 -2.72 -8.27 14.44
CA TYR A 162 -2.01 -7.62 13.34
C TYR A 162 -0.99 -8.57 12.70
N VAL A 163 -0.13 -9.21 13.50
CA VAL A 163 0.85 -10.20 13.03
C VAL A 163 0.18 -11.32 12.24
N CYS A 164 -0.95 -11.84 12.72
CA CYS A 164 -1.67 -12.91 12.04
C CYS A 164 -2.25 -12.49 10.68
N ARG A 165 -2.67 -11.23 10.53
CA ARG A 165 -3.08 -10.69 9.22
C ARG A 165 -1.89 -10.57 8.27
N VAL A 166 -0.74 -10.12 8.76
CA VAL A 166 0.49 -10.04 7.95
C VAL A 166 0.94 -11.45 7.50
N ILE A 167 0.87 -12.46 8.38
CA ILE A 167 1.16 -13.85 8.01
C ILE A 167 0.18 -14.36 6.97
N ALA A 168 -1.12 -14.09 7.13
CA ALA A 168 -2.12 -14.49 6.14
C ALA A 168 -1.82 -13.87 4.76
N ASN A 169 -1.43 -12.60 4.72
CA ASN A 169 -1.03 -11.91 3.49
C ASN A 169 0.26 -12.49 2.89
N LEU A 170 1.27 -12.82 3.71
CA LEU A 170 2.50 -13.49 3.26
C LEU A 170 2.20 -14.80 2.54
N VAL A 171 1.27 -15.59 3.08
CA VAL A 171 0.87 -16.87 2.48
C VAL A 171 0.04 -16.65 1.21
N ALA A 172 -0.96 -15.77 1.26
CA ALA A 172 -1.85 -15.51 0.14
C ALA A 172 -1.12 -14.95 -1.10
N THR A 173 -0.02 -14.23 -0.87
CA THR A 173 0.79 -13.60 -1.93
C THR A 173 1.96 -14.48 -2.39
N GLY A 174 2.12 -15.68 -1.82
CA GLY A 174 3.16 -16.63 -2.21
C GLY A 174 4.57 -16.35 -1.64
N TYR A 175 4.72 -15.34 -0.79
CA TYR A 175 5.99 -15.02 -0.12
C TYR A 175 6.31 -15.95 1.06
N GLY A 176 5.34 -16.72 1.54
CA GLY A 176 5.51 -17.60 2.69
C GLY A 176 4.56 -18.78 2.73
N LYS A 177 4.69 -19.59 3.78
CA LYS A 177 3.82 -20.73 4.05
C LYS A 177 3.49 -20.76 5.55
N TRP A 178 2.29 -21.21 5.89
CA TRP A 178 1.91 -21.41 7.28
C TRP A 178 2.78 -22.49 7.95
N THR A 179 3.60 -22.08 8.92
CA THR A 179 4.34 -23.01 9.80
C THR A 179 3.45 -23.49 10.95
N ALA A 180 3.82 -24.58 11.62
CA ALA A 180 3.11 -25.05 12.82
C ALA A 180 3.08 -23.97 13.92
N ASN A 181 4.22 -23.31 14.14
CA ASN A 181 4.33 -22.22 15.13
C ASN A 181 3.42 -21.04 14.78
N ALA A 182 3.35 -20.64 13.50
CA ALA A 182 2.48 -19.56 13.06
C ALA A 182 1.00 -19.90 13.25
N LYS A 183 0.58 -21.13 12.94
CA LYS A 183 -0.80 -21.60 13.19
C LYS A 183 -1.13 -21.57 14.68
N ASN A 184 -0.29 -22.22 15.50
CA ASN A 184 -0.48 -22.24 16.95
C ASN A 184 -0.54 -20.84 17.56
N PHE A 185 0.30 -19.91 17.09
CA PHE A 185 0.26 -18.52 17.51
C PHE A 185 -1.05 -17.82 17.13
N CYS A 186 -1.57 -18.05 15.92
CA CYS A 186 -2.74 -17.35 15.41
C CYS A 186 -4.09 -17.97 15.79
N ASP A 187 -4.11 -19.26 16.12
CA ASP A 187 -5.31 -20.02 16.47
C ASP A 187 -5.60 -20.02 17.98
N GLY A 188 -4.58 -19.82 18.82
CA GLY A 188 -4.75 -19.61 20.27
C GLY A 188 -5.19 -18.19 20.60
#